data_AF-A0A8S9WR57-F1
#
_entry.id   AF-A0A8S9WR57-F1
#
_cell.length_a   1.000
_cell.length_b   1.000
_cell.length_c   1.000
_cell.angle_alpha   90.00
_cell.angle_beta   90.00
_cell.angle_gamma   90.00
#
_symmetry.space_group_name_H-M   'P 1'
#
loop_
_entity.id
_entity.type
_entity.pdbx_description
1 polymer ?
#
loop_
_entity_poly.entity_id
_entity_poly.type
_entity_poly.pdbx_seq_one_letter_code
_entity_poly.pdbx_strand_id
1 'polypeptide(L)'
;MASSLENLETQLELFIENVRQIKIIVSDFQPQGQNVLNQKIQALVTGLQEVDKLRSQVQEFTVPLEVFDYIDNGRNPHLYTKDCLDKALMKNEQVKGKIDSYRRFKSHLLVELNSGKSLRGAFLQNHLILIHDLNNVRKPQTWPIIRGTCYKSR
;
A
#
# COMPACT_ATOMS: atom_id res chain seq x y z
N MET A 1 10.29 23.71 2.74
CA MET A 1 9.74 22.34 2.76
C MET A 1 10.61 21.40 1.91
N ALA A 2 10.87 21.67 0.63
CA ALA A 2 11.81 20.87 -0.18
C ALA A 2 13.25 20.88 0.36
N SER A 3 13.72 22.04 0.85
CA SER A 3 15.08 22.25 1.36
C SER A 3 15.51 21.29 2.48
N SER A 4 14.59 20.84 3.34
CA SER A 4 14.91 19.95 4.46
C SER A 4 15.16 18.51 3.99
N LEU A 5 14.39 18.05 2.99
CA LEU A 5 14.61 16.76 2.36
C LEU A 5 15.87 16.77 1.48
N GLU A 6 16.09 17.85 0.73
CA GLU A 6 17.32 18.05 -0.07
C GLU A 6 18.58 18.03 0.81
N ASN A 7 18.52 18.66 2.00
CA ASN A 7 19.62 18.61 2.96
C ASN A 7 19.88 17.18 3.48
N LEU A 8 18.81 16.44 3.81
CA LEU A 8 18.92 15.05 4.25
C LEU A 8 19.51 14.16 3.14
N GLU A 9 19.01 14.31 1.92
CA GLU A 9 19.50 13.60 0.73
C GLU A 9 20.99 13.85 0.50
N THR A 10 21.40 15.12 0.49
CA THR A 10 22.82 15.50 0.33
C THR A 10 23.70 14.86 1.41
N GLN A 11 23.24 14.85 2.67
CA GLN A 11 24.01 14.26 3.77
C GLN A 11 24.07 12.73 3.69
N LEU A 12 23.01 12.08 3.21
CA LEU A 12 23.00 10.65 2.93
C LEU A 12 23.93 10.28 1.79
N GLU A 13 23.96 11.05 0.70
CA GLU A 13 24.88 10.85 -0.43
C GLU A 13 26.34 10.95 0.02
N LEU A 14 26.69 12.00 0.78
CA LEU A 14 28.02 12.18 1.35
C LEU A 14 28.41 11.02 2.28
N PHE A 15 27.45 10.54 3.09
CA PHE A 15 27.66 9.40 3.98
C PHE A 15 27.93 8.11 3.22
N ILE A 16 27.10 7.79 2.21
CA ILE A 16 27.25 6.61 1.34
C ILE A 16 28.60 6.65 0.61
N GLU A 17 28.98 7.83 0.10
CA GLU A 17 30.26 8.01 -0.58
C GLU A 17 31.45 7.80 0.36
N ASN A 18 31.36 8.26 1.62
CA ASN A 18 32.39 8.00 2.62
C ASN A 18 32.53 6.48 2.91
N VAL A 19 31.40 5.76 3.04
CA VAL A 19 31.39 4.30 3.19
C VAL A 19 32.04 3.61 1.99
N ARG A 20 31.74 4.06 0.77
CA ARG A 20 32.36 3.54 -0.46
C ARG A 20 33.88 3.73 -0.46
N GLN A 21 34.36 4.90 -0.05
CA GLN A 21 35.80 5.18 0.03
C GLN A 21 36.50 4.31 1.07
N ILE A 22 35.89 4.09 2.24
CA ILE A 22 36.41 3.15 3.25
C ILE A 22 36.52 1.74 2.64
N LYS A 23 35.48 1.27 1.96
CA LYS A 23 35.51 -0.04 1.29
C LYS A 23 36.69 -0.17 0.33
N ILE A 24 36.99 0.89 -0.44
CA ILE A 24 38.14 0.89 -1.37
C ILE A 24 39.46 0.81 -0.61
N ILE A 25 39.67 1.65 0.41
CA ILE A 25 40.90 1.67 1.22
C ILE A 25 41.13 0.32 1.91
N VAL A 26 40.06 -0.31 2.42
CA VAL A 26 40.15 -1.61 3.08
C VAL A 26 40.39 -2.75 2.09
N SER A 27 39.87 -2.64 0.86
CA SER A 27 40.07 -3.67 -0.18
C SER A 27 41.51 -3.73 -0.70
N ASP A 28 42.23 -2.61 -0.68
CA ASP A 28 43.65 -2.52 -1.06
C ASP A 28 44.44 -1.75 0.01
N PHE A 29 44.51 -2.34 1.20
CA PHE A 29 45.10 -1.68 2.36
C PHE A 29 46.64 -1.63 2.27
N GLN A 30 47.19 -0.41 2.38
CA GLN A 30 48.61 -0.16 2.54
C GLN A 30 48.90 0.50 3.91
N PRO A 31 50.01 0.18 4.60
CA PRO A 31 50.32 0.74 5.92
C PRO A 31 50.36 2.28 5.98
N GLN A 32 50.74 2.92 4.87
CA GLN A 32 50.77 4.38 4.74
C GLN A 32 49.35 5.00 4.79
N GLY A 33 48.32 4.23 4.43
CA GLY A 33 46.92 4.63 4.42
C GLY A 33 46.21 4.55 5.77
N GLN A 34 46.85 4.04 6.83
CA GLN A 34 46.22 3.86 8.15
C GLN A 34 45.64 5.17 8.71
N ASN A 35 46.37 6.28 8.58
CA ASN A 35 45.90 7.58 9.07
C ASN A 35 44.66 8.05 8.30
N VAL A 36 44.62 7.84 6.98
CA VAL A 36 43.47 8.19 6.13
C VAL A 36 42.26 7.33 6.48
N LEU A 37 42.47 6.03 6.71
CA LEU A 37 41.41 5.11 7.15
C LEU A 37 40.81 5.56 8.48
N ASN A 38 41.64 5.89 9.47
CA ASN A 38 41.17 6.39 10.77
C ASN A 38 40.36 7.68 10.63
N GLN A 39 40.81 8.62 9.80
CA GLN A 39 40.05 9.85 9.50
C GLN A 39 38.69 9.55 8.87
N LYS A 40 38.63 8.60 7.93
CA LYS A 40 37.38 8.20 7.26
C LYS A 40 36.42 7.50 8.21
N ILE A 41 36.91 6.64 9.10
CA ILE A 41 36.11 6.02 10.17
C ILE A 41 35.55 7.10 11.10
N GLN A 42 36.35 8.07 11.52
CA GLN A 42 35.86 9.18 12.34
C GLN A 42 34.80 10.00 11.60
N ALA A 43 35.01 10.27 10.31
CA ALA A 43 34.02 10.94 9.47
C ALA A 43 32.73 10.13 9.30
N LEU A 44 32.79 8.79 9.35
CA LEU A 44 31.61 7.93 9.33
C LEU A 44 30.80 8.07 10.62
N VAL A 45 31.46 8.09 11.77
CA VAL A 45 30.82 8.33 13.07
C VAL A 45 30.15 9.71 13.10
N THR A 46 30.87 10.76 12.66
CA THR A 46 30.31 12.10 12.56
C THR A 46 29.15 12.16 11.57
N GLY A 47 29.25 11.49 10.42
CA GLY A 47 28.17 11.44 9.43
C GLY A 47 26.89 10.83 9.97
N LEU A 48 26.97 9.73 10.74
CA LEU A 48 25.80 9.14 11.41
C LEU A 48 25.16 10.12 12.41
N GLN A 49 25.98 10.86 13.17
CA GLN A 49 25.49 11.87 14.12
C GLN A 49 24.79 13.03 13.41
N GLU A 50 25.31 13.49 12.27
CA GLU A 50 24.67 14.54 11.47
C GLU A 50 23.33 14.07 10.88
N VAL A 51 23.27 12.83 10.35
CA VAL A 51 22.01 12.25 9.86
C VAL A 51 20.96 12.17 10.98
N ASP A 52 21.34 11.77 12.20
CA ASP A 52 20.41 11.72 13.33
C ASP A 52 19.88 13.11 13.74
N LYS A 53 20.72 14.16 13.68
CA LYS A 53 20.27 15.54 13.96
C LYS A 53 19.21 16.01 12.96
N LEU A 54 19.33 15.62 11.69
CA LEU A 54 18.38 15.97 10.63
C LEU A 54 17.02 15.29 10.78
N ARG A 55 16.92 14.22 11.59
CA ARG A 55 15.65 13.55 11.89
C ARG A 55 14.56 14.51 12.30
N SER A 56 14.89 15.49 13.14
CA SER A 56 13.95 16.50 13.63
C SER A 56 13.32 17.35 12.51
N GLN A 57 14.04 17.54 11.40
CA GLN A 57 13.61 18.36 10.27
C GLN A 57 12.67 17.62 9.31
N VAL A 58 12.57 16.29 9.42
CA VAL A 58 11.77 15.44 8.51
C VAL A 58 10.63 14.69 9.22
N GLN A 59 10.36 15.00 10.49
CA GLN A 59 9.30 14.33 11.28
C GLN A 59 7.89 14.48 10.69
N GLU A 60 7.64 15.50 9.88
CA GLU A 60 6.34 15.69 9.22
C GLU A 60 6.03 14.58 8.20
N PHE A 61 7.06 13.92 7.66
CA PHE A 61 6.90 12.87 6.66
C PHE A 61 6.74 11.51 7.32
N THR A 62 5.63 10.83 7.03
CA THR A 62 5.40 9.44 7.46
C THR A 62 5.51 8.52 6.25
N VAL A 63 6.41 7.54 6.32
CA VAL A 63 6.58 6.51 5.29
C VAL A 63 5.76 5.27 5.69
N PRO A 64 4.82 4.80 4.86
CA PRO A 64 4.09 3.56 5.13
C PRO A 64 5.03 2.36 5.19
N LEU A 65 4.81 1.46 6.16
CA LEU A 65 5.68 0.31 6.37
C LEU A 65 5.69 -0.63 5.17
N GLU A 66 4.57 -0.70 4.45
CA GLU A 66 4.41 -1.52 3.25
C GLU A 66 5.36 -1.12 2.12
N VAL A 67 5.89 0.12 2.14
CA VAL A 67 6.90 0.57 1.16
C VAL A 67 8.23 -0.16 1.38
N PHE A 68 8.57 -0.55 2.60
CA PHE A 68 9.82 -1.26 2.89
C PHE A 68 9.88 -2.61 2.16
N ASP A 69 8.75 -3.32 2.03
CA ASP A 69 8.68 -4.56 1.25
C ASP A 69 9.08 -4.35 -0.22
N TYR A 70 8.79 -3.18 -0.80
CA TYR A 70 9.21 -2.87 -2.18
C TYR A 70 10.72 -2.61 -2.21
N ILE A 71 11.25 -1.84 -1.26
CA ILE A 71 12.68 -1.49 -1.17
C ILE A 71 13.54 -2.74 -0.95
N ASP A 72 13.19 -3.59 0.02
CA ASP A 72 13.96 -4.78 0.40
C ASP A 72 14.02 -5.82 -0.73
N ASN A 73 12.98 -5.86 -1.57
CA ASN A 73 12.93 -6.71 -2.77
C ASN A 73 13.55 -6.03 -4.01
N GLY A 74 14.16 -4.85 -3.88
CA GLY A 74 14.76 -4.10 -4.99
C GLY A 74 13.75 -3.58 -6.02
N ARG A 75 12.47 -3.46 -5.64
CA ARG A 75 11.40 -2.91 -6.48
C ARG A 75 11.30 -1.40 -6.29
N ASN A 76 10.82 -0.70 -7.32
CA ASN A 76 10.61 0.74 -7.25
C ASN A 76 9.48 1.08 -6.23
N PRO A 77 9.75 1.90 -5.20
CA PRO A 77 8.74 2.35 -4.23
C PRO A 77 7.53 3.05 -4.83
N HIS A 78 7.66 3.69 -6.00
CA HIS A 78 6.54 4.34 -6.69
C HIS A 78 5.44 3.35 -7.13
N LEU A 79 5.78 2.05 -7.25
CA LEU A 79 4.79 1.01 -7.50
C LEU A 79 3.80 0.88 -6.34
N TYR A 80 4.22 1.11 -5.10
CA TYR A 80 3.30 1.12 -3.96
C TYR A 80 2.23 2.21 -4.12
N THR A 81 2.63 3.43 -4.50
CA THR A 81 1.71 4.54 -4.74
C THR A 81 0.71 4.17 -5.84
N LYS A 82 1.20 3.59 -6.94
CA LYS A 82 0.34 3.09 -8.02
C LYS A 82 -0.65 2.04 -7.51
N ASP A 83 -0.17 1.00 -6.82
CA ASP A 83 -1.01 -0.08 -6.31
C ASP A 83 -2.08 0.44 -5.34
N CYS A 84 -1.75 1.44 -4.53
CA CYS A 84 -2.71 2.09 -3.64
C CYS A 84 -3.80 2.83 -4.40
N LEU A 85 -3.42 3.59 -5.44
CA LEU A 85 -4.38 4.29 -6.30
C LEU A 85 -5.28 3.28 -7.04
N ASP A 86 -4.72 2.23 -7.60
CA ASP A 86 -5.46 1.19 -8.31
C ASP A 86 -6.43 0.47 -7.36
N LYS A 87 -5.99 0.10 -6.16
CA LYS A 87 -6.86 -0.48 -5.11
C LYS A 87 -7.96 0.47 -4.69
N ALA A 88 -7.67 1.77 -4.53
CA ALA A 88 -8.66 2.77 -4.16
C ALA A 88 -9.71 2.94 -5.27
N LEU A 89 -9.29 2.98 -6.54
CA LEU A 89 -10.17 3.04 -7.70
C LEU A 89 -11.09 1.82 -7.76
N MET A 90 -10.53 0.61 -7.69
CA MET A 90 -11.31 -0.63 -7.68
C MET A 90 -12.33 -0.66 -6.53
N LYS A 91 -11.93 -0.25 -5.32
CA LYS A 91 -12.84 -0.16 -4.17
C LYS A 91 -13.95 0.87 -4.39
N ASN A 92 -13.63 2.01 -4.98
CA ASN A 92 -14.61 3.07 -5.27
C ASN A 92 -15.67 2.57 -6.27
N GLU A 93 -15.25 1.94 -7.36
CA GLU A 93 -16.16 1.34 -8.33
C GLU A 93 -17.01 0.23 -7.72
N GLN A 94 -16.41 -0.63 -6.89
CA GLN A 94 -17.12 -1.68 -6.17
C GLN A 94 -18.19 -1.11 -5.23
N VAL A 95 -17.87 -0.06 -4.46
CA VAL A 95 -18.82 0.59 -3.55
C VAL A 95 -19.93 1.28 -4.33
N LYS A 96 -19.61 1.95 -5.43
CA LYS A 96 -20.61 2.55 -6.34
C LYS A 96 -21.58 1.50 -6.87
N GLY A 97 -21.08 0.36 -7.34
CA GLY A 97 -21.90 -0.76 -7.80
C GLY A 97 -22.86 -1.26 -6.71
N LYS A 98 -22.37 -1.41 -5.46
CA LYS A 98 -23.23 -1.77 -4.32
C LYS A 98 -24.31 -0.73 -4.05
N ILE A 99 -23.98 0.57 -4.07
CA ILE A 99 -24.94 1.66 -3.86
C ILE A 99 -26.04 1.60 -4.91
N ASP A 100 -25.68 1.40 -6.19
CA ASP A 100 -26.64 1.35 -7.28
C ASP A 100 -27.54 0.10 -7.19
N SER A 101 -27.00 -1.05 -6.80
CA SER A 101 -27.79 -2.25 -6.51
C SER A 101 -28.78 -2.02 -5.36
N TYR A 102 -28.35 -1.38 -4.26
CA TYR A 102 -29.25 -1.05 -3.14
C TYR A 102 -30.34 -0.06 -3.53
N ARG A 103 -30.02 0.94 -4.36
CA ARG A 103 -31.01 1.89 -4.89
C ARG A 103 -32.07 1.18 -5.74
N ARG A 104 -31.66 0.29 -6.65
CA ARG A 104 -32.59 -0.52 -7.47
C ARG A 104 -33.46 -1.40 -6.59
N PHE A 105 -32.86 -2.11 -5.63
CA PHE A 105 -33.59 -2.95 -4.69
C PHE A 105 -34.66 -2.15 -3.91
N LYS A 106 -34.30 -0.98 -3.40
CA LYS A 106 -35.25 -0.08 -2.72
C LYS A 106 -36.41 0.31 -3.64
N SER A 107 -36.14 0.71 -4.88
CA SER A 107 -37.19 1.08 -5.84
C SER A 107 -38.14 -0.07 -6.12
N HIS A 108 -37.62 -1.28 -6.37
CA HIS A 108 -38.44 -2.47 -6.59
C HIS A 108 -39.28 -2.83 -5.36
N LEU A 109 -38.69 -2.78 -4.17
CA LEU A 109 -39.40 -3.06 -2.93
C LEU A 109 -40.58 -2.09 -2.71
N LEU A 110 -40.38 -0.80 -2.98
CA LEU A 110 -41.44 0.21 -2.87
C LEU A 110 -42.58 -0.02 -3.87
N VAL A 111 -42.27 -0.40 -5.12
CA VAL A 111 -43.29 -0.71 -6.12
C VAL A 111 -44.13 -1.92 -5.68
N GLU A 112 -43.48 -2.98 -5.22
CA GLU A 112 -44.18 -4.19 -4.76
C GLU A 112 -45.07 -3.91 -3.55
N LEU A 113 -44.57 -3.17 -2.55
CA LEU A 113 -45.34 -2.74 -1.38
C LEU A 113 -46.57 -1.90 -1.76
N ASN A 114 -46.43 -0.96 -2.70
CA ASN A 114 -47.54 -0.13 -3.15
C ASN A 114 -48.56 -0.89 -4.01
N SER A 115 -48.13 -1.95 -4.70
CA SER A 115 -49.00 -2.77 -5.57
C SER A 115 -49.89 -3.76 -4.82
N GLY A 116 -49.78 -3.85 -3.48
CA GLY A 116 -50.63 -4.70 -2.63
C GLY A 116 -50.42 -6.22 -2.82
N LYS A 117 -49.39 -6.63 -3.56
CA LYS A 117 -49.06 -8.05 -3.79
C LYS A 117 -48.33 -8.63 -2.57
N SER A 118 -48.64 -9.88 -2.21
CA SER A 118 -48.00 -10.61 -1.12
C SER A 118 -46.47 -10.61 -1.26
N LEU A 119 -45.76 -10.06 -0.27
CA LEU A 119 -44.29 -9.95 -0.21
C LEU A 119 -43.56 -11.29 -0.43
N ARG A 120 -44.25 -12.43 -0.28
CA ARG A 120 -43.70 -13.77 -0.50
C ARG A 120 -43.28 -14.03 -1.95
N GLY A 121 -43.93 -13.41 -2.95
CA GLY A 121 -43.55 -13.57 -4.37
C GLY A 121 -42.37 -12.70 -4.80
N ALA A 122 -42.30 -11.46 -4.29
CA ALA A 122 -41.27 -10.49 -4.65
C ALA A 122 -39.87 -10.86 -4.13
N PHE A 123 -39.78 -11.59 -3.01
CA PHE A 123 -38.49 -12.00 -2.45
C PHE A 123 -37.77 -13.03 -3.33
N LEU A 124 -38.50 -13.91 -4.02
CA LEU A 124 -37.90 -14.97 -4.84
C LEU A 124 -37.36 -14.44 -6.18
N GLN A 125 -38.05 -13.48 -6.81
CA GLN A 125 -37.58 -12.86 -8.06
C GLN A 125 -36.39 -11.91 -7.82
N ASN A 126 -36.46 -11.12 -6.74
CA ASN A 126 -35.41 -10.15 -6.41
C ASN A 126 -34.14 -10.80 -5.85
N HIS A 127 -34.24 -11.93 -5.13
CA HIS A 127 -33.06 -12.65 -4.63
C HIS A 127 -32.23 -13.23 -5.79
N LEU A 128 -32.85 -13.66 -6.89
CA LEU A 128 -32.14 -14.14 -8.08
C LEU A 128 -31.38 -13.00 -8.80
N ILE A 129 -31.99 -11.81 -8.90
CA ILE A 129 -31.39 -10.63 -9.54
C ILE A 129 -30.25 -10.06 -8.68
N LEU A 130 -30.43 -9.97 -7.36
CA LEU A 130 -29.38 -9.54 -6.42
C LEU A 130 -28.18 -10.50 -6.42
N ILE A 131 -28.40 -11.82 -6.47
CA ILE A 131 -27.30 -12.79 -6.57
C ILE A 131 -26.56 -12.64 -7.90
N HIS A 132 -27.27 -12.44 -9.01
CA HIS A 132 -26.64 -12.27 -10.32
C HIS A 132 -25.83 -10.96 -10.42
N ASP A 133 -26.37 -9.83 -9.93
CA ASP A 133 -25.67 -8.54 -9.92
C ASP A 133 -24.50 -8.51 -8.91
N LEU A 134 -24.64 -9.11 -7.73
CA LEU A 134 -23.55 -9.23 -6.76
C LEU A 134 -22.45 -10.23 -7.19
N ASN A 135 -22.76 -11.17 -8.10
CA ASN A 135 -21.78 -12.07 -8.70
C ASN A 135 -21.05 -11.45 -9.90
N ASN A 136 -21.67 -10.50 -10.61
CA ASN A 136 -21.04 -9.84 -11.77
C ASN A 136 -19.99 -8.78 -11.35
N VAL A 137 -20.14 -8.19 -10.16
CA VAL A 137 -19.10 -7.34 -9.52
C VAL A 137 -17.93 -8.18 -8.95
N ARG A 138 -18.01 -9.52 -9.02
CA ARG A 138 -17.12 -10.46 -8.33
C ARG A 138 -16.19 -11.25 -9.26
N LYS A 139 -15.86 -10.74 -10.45
CA LYS A 139 -14.77 -11.32 -11.28
C LYS A 139 -13.62 -10.33 -11.42
N PRO A 140 -12.60 -10.50 -10.57
CA PRO A 140 -11.34 -11.00 -11.10
C PRO A 140 -10.79 -12.21 -10.32
N GLN A 141 -10.30 -13.18 -11.08
CA GLN A 141 -9.25 -14.19 -10.76
C GLN A 141 -9.41 -15.01 -9.45
N THR A 142 -9.80 -16.28 -9.65
CA THR A 142 -9.48 -17.50 -8.87
C THR A 142 -9.48 -17.43 -7.34
N TRP A 143 -10.48 -18.03 -6.69
CA TRP A 143 -10.33 -18.64 -5.36
C TRP A 143 -11.08 -20.00 -5.29
N PRO A 144 -10.58 -20.97 -4.51
CA PRO A 144 -10.94 -22.38 -4.58
C PRO A 144 -12.27 -22.68 -3.90
N ILE A 145 -12.89 -23.76 -4.37
CA ILE A 145 -14.19 -24.27 -3.95
C ILE A 145 -14.10 -24.76 -2.49
N ILE A 146 -14.69 -24.02 -1.55
CA ILE A 146 -15.07 -24.57 -0.24
C ILE A 146 -16.54 -24.99 -0.32
N ARG A 147 -16.76 -26.30 -0.42
CA ARG A 147 -18.08 -26.93 -0.22
C ARG A 147 -18.38 -26.92 1.28
N GLY A 148 -19.51 -26.32 1.68
CA GLY A 148 -19.89 -26.26 3.10
C GLY A 148 -21.35 -25.89 3.34
N THR A 149 -22.21 -26.92 3.33
CA THR A 149 -23.44 -27.11 4.12
C THR A 149 -24.54 -26.04 4.09
N CYS A 150 -25.64 -26.42 3.42
CA CYS A 150 -27.00 -25.92 3.65
C CYS A 150 -27.36 -25.91 5.15
N TYR A 151 -27.76 -24.75 5.68
CA TYR A 151 -28.51 -24.67 6.92
C TYR A 151 -30.00 -24.65 6.58
N LYS A 152 -30.66 -25.78 6.81
CA LYS A 152 -32.11 -25.95 6.78
C LYS A 152 -32.62 -25.56 8.17
N SER A 153 -33.54 -24.63 8.29
CA SER A 153 -34.30 -24.44 9.53
C SER A 153 -35.73 -24.05 9.24
N ARG A 154 -36.58 -24.59 10.10
CA ARG A 154 -38.03 -24.82 10.03
C ARG A 154 -38.88 -23.60 9.72
#